data_AF-A0A4C1TL36-F1
#
_entry.id   AF-A0A4C1TL36-F1
#
_cell.length_a   1.000
_cell.length_b   1.000
_cell.length_c   1.000
_cell.angle_alpha   90.00
_cell.angle_beta   90.00
_cell.angle_gamma   90.00
#
_symmetry.space_group_name_H-M   'P 1'
#
loop_
_entity.id
_entity.type
_entity.pdbx_description
1 polymer ?
#
loop_
_entity_poly.entity_id
_entity_poly.type
_entity_poly.pdbx_seq_one_letter_code
_entity_poly.pdbx_strand_id
1 'polypeptide(L)'
;MSESTLADAIVLAIKTASKETSKIVNEPSKTLADLPVSVEIGEARETCEALIYTETDPLQIMRVLERRFGRPDAIIKQELNKLRRMTPMNGGMGNISSFANKVNNCVAAIRTLNKLSYLSAEMTDEIVDKFNDILKFKWCEYKDSQNSDEPELVMLSTF
;
A
#
# COMPACT_ATOMS: atom_id res chain seq x y z
N MET A 1 12.24 3.40 16.18
CA MET A 1 12.85 2.64 15.07
C MET A 1 13.83 3.56 14.38
N SER A 2 15.10 3.20 14.30
CA SER A 2 16.16 4.06 13.72
C SER A 2 16.09 4.01 12.18
N GLU A 3 16.44 5.12 11.52
CA GLU A 3 16.52 5.23 10.04
C GLU A 3 17.35 4.11 9.40
N SER A 4 18.32 3.55 10.12
CA SER A 4 19.13 2.39 9.70
C SER A 4 18.28 1.18 9.35
N THR A 5 17.22 0.87 10.09
CA THR A 5 16.41 -0.33 9.86
C THR A 5 15.56 -0.22 8.60
N LEU A 6 15.12 0.99 8.26
CA LEU A 6 14.35 1.26 7.05
C LEU A 6 15.26 1.23 5.81
N ALA A 7 16.44 1.83 5.89
CA ALA A 7 17.45 1.77 4.84
C ALA A 7 17.90 0.33 4.56
N ASP A 8 18.13 -0.47 5.61
CA ASP A 8 18.50 -1.88 5.47
C ASP A 8 17.37 -2.72 4.85
N ALA A 9 16.12 -2.45 5.22
CA ALA A 9 14.96 -3.12 4.63
C ALA A 9 14.79 -2.77 3.13
N ILE A 10 15.07 -1.53 2.74
CA ILE A 10 14.99 -1.07 1.35
C ILE A 10 16.15 -1.66 0.52
N VAL A 11 17.37 -1.68 1.05
CA VAL A 11 18.52 -2.33 0.39
C VAL A 11 18.27 -3.83 0.23
N LEU A 12 17.67 -4.48 1.24
CA LEU A 12 17.29 -5.88 1.17
C LEU A 12 16.19 -6.11 0.12
N ALA A 13 15.20 -5.22 0.01
CA ALA A 13 14.14 -5.30 -1.00
C ALA A 13 14.69 -5.13 -2.43
N ILE A 14 15.61 -4.18 -2.64
CA ILE A 14 16.28 -3.96 -3.92
C ILE A 14 17.16 -5.16 -4.29
N LYS A 15 17.95 -5.69 -3.34
CA LYS A 15 18.75 -6.90 -3.56
C LYS A 15 17.89 -8.14 -3.81
N THR A 16 16.75 -8.26 -3.14
CA THR A 16 15.81 -9.37 -3.33
C THR A 16 15.15 -9.28 -4.70
N ALA A 17 14.66 -8.11 -5.10
CA ALA A 17 14.15 -7.85 -6.45
C ALA A 17 15.22 -8.11 -7.53
N SER A 18 16.49 -7.76 -7.27
CA SER A 18 17.62 -8.02 -8.17
C SER A 18 18.01 -9.51 -8.26
N LYS A 19 17.90 -10.25 -7.15
CA LYS A 19 18.18 -11.70 -7.12
C LYS A 19 17.04 -12.51 -7.76
N GLU A 20 15.81 -12.05 -7.60
CA GLU A 20 14.61 -12.65 -8.19
C GLU A 20 14.57 -12.40 -9.71
N THR A 21 14.95 -11.20 -10.17
CA THR A 21 15.20 -10.91 -11.60
C THR A 21 16.30 -11.78 -12.22
N SER A 22 17.34 -12.16 -11.46
CA SER A 22 18.38 -13.09 -11.92
C SER A 22 17.88 -14.54 -12.11
N LYS A 23 16.80 -14.93 -11.42
CA LYS A 23 16.18 -16.25 -11.61
C LYS A 23 15.24 -16.27 -12.81
N ILE A 24 14.47 -15.20 -13.00
CA ILE A 24 13.48 -15.09 -14.08
C ILE A 24 14.16 -15.01 -15.46
N VAL A 25 15.35 -14.39 -15.55
CA VAL A 25 16.15 -14.32 -16.78
C VAL A 25 16.78 -15.67 -17.18
N ASN A 26 16.96 -16.61 -16.24
CA ASN A 26 17.67 -17.86 -16.48
C ASN A 26 16.76 -19.07 -16.79
N GLU A 27 15.44 -18.91 -16.80
CA GLU A 27 14.51 -19.95 -17.29
C GLU A 27 14.05 -19.60 -18.72
N PRO A 28 14.60 -20.26 -19.76
CA PRO A 28 14.25 -19.96 -21.13
C PRO A 28 13.01 -20.76 -21.52
N SER A 29 11.80 -20.29 -21.16
CA SER A 29 10.55 -20.72 -21.83
C SER A 29 9.33 -19.92 -21.34
N LYS A 30 9.04 -18.80 -22.00
CA LYS A 30 7.72 -18.44 -22.57
C LYS A 30 7.77 -17.02 -23.14
N THR A 31 7.72 -16.99 -24.47
CA THR A 31 7.19 -15.95 -25.36
C THR A 31 7.40 -14.48 -24.98
N LEU A 32 8.17 -13.78 -25.83
CA LEU A 32 8.41 -12.32 -25.91
C LEU A 32 7.15 -11.41 -25.93
N ALA A 33 5.94 -11.97 -25.72
CA ALA A 33 4.66 -11.28 -25.78
C ALA A 33 4.10 -10.83 -24.41
N ASP A 34 4.73 -11.19 -23.29
CA ASP A 34 4.14 -11.02 -21.95
C ASP A 34 4.69 -9.86 -21.10
N LEU A 35 5.48 -8.92 -21.64
CA LEU A 35 6.28 -8.07 -20.76
C LEU A 35 6.05 -6.54 -20.82
N PRO A 36 4.93 -6.04 -20.27
CA PRO A 36 4.90 -4.71 -19.65
C PRO A 36 5.93 -4.62 -18.50
N VAL A 37 6.10 -5.72 -17.76
CA VAL A 37 7.02 -5.85 -16.63
C VAL A 37 8.49 -5.78 -17.07
N SER A 38 8.89 -6.34 -18.23
CA SER A 38 10.30 -6.21 -18.68
C SER A 38 10.66 -4.80 -19.14
N VAL A 39 9.70 -4.07 -19.71
CA VAL A 39 9.92 -2.69 -20.14
C VAL A 39 10.06 -1.79 -18.92
N GLU A 40 9.18 -1.92 -17.94
CA GLU A 40 9.30 -1.19 -16.66
C GLU A 40 10.61 -1.55 -15.90
N ILE A 41 11.03 -2.83 -15.92
CA ILE A 41 12.31 -3.26 -15.31
C ILE A 41 13.53 -2.72 -16.08
N GLY A 42 13.48 -2.71 -17.41
CA GLY A 42 14.56 -2.18 -18.26
C GLY A 42 14.74 -0.68 -18.08
N GLU A 43 13.64 0.08 -18.10
CA GLU A 43 13.65 1.53 -17.91
C GLU A 43 14.08 1.90 -16.47
N ALA A 44 13.63 1.15 -15.46
CA ALA A 44 14.08 1.34 -14.09
C ALA A 44 15.59 1.09 -13.94
N ARG A 45 16.13 0.06 -14.61
CA ARG A 45 17.56 -0.26 -14.56
C ARG A 45 18.41 0.82 -15.23
N GLU A 46 18.06 1.23 -16.45
CA GLU A 46 18.78 2.31 -17.16
C GLU A 46 18.73 3.63 -16.39
N THR A 47 17.58 3.95 -15.77
CA THR A 47 17.44 5.15 -14.93
C THR A 47 18.31 5.07 -13.68
N CYS A 48 18.35 3.92 -13.00
CA CYS A 48 19.23 3.70 -11.85
C CYS A 48 20.71 3.82 -12.24
N GLU A 49 21.13 3.21 -13.35
CA GLU A 49 22.51 3.29 -13.85
C GLU A 49 22.88 4.75 -14.14
N ALA A 50 22.03 5.48 -14.88
CA ALA A 50 22.26 6.90 -15.17
C ALA A 50 22.39 7.74 -13.89
N LEU A 51 21.50 7.53 -12.91
CA LEU A 51 21.51 8.27 -11.63
C LEU A 51 22.75 7.97 -10.78
N ILE A 52 23.29 6.75 -10.81
CA ILE A 52 24.51 6.41 -10.08
C ILE A 52 25.73 7.14 -10.69
N TYR A 53 25.71 7.44 -11.99
CA TYR A 53 26.78 8.18 -12.66
C TYR A 53 26.64 9.71 -12.56
N THR A 54 25.42 10.24 -12.35
CA THR A 54 25.17 11.71 -12.30
C THR A 54 24.92 12.25 -10.89
N GLU A 55 24.30 11.48 -10.00
CA GLU A 55 23.91 11.88 -8.65
C GLU A 55 24.70 11.09 -7.61
N THR A 56 25.41 11.78 -6.71
CA THR A 56 26.26 11.15 -5.70
C THR A 56 25.59 11.01 -4.33
N ASP A 57 24.45 11.69 -4.12
CA ASP A 57 23.68 11.62 -2.87
C ASP A 57 22.60 10.52 -2.96
N PRO A 58 22.73 9.41 -2.19
CA PRO A 58 21.76 8.32 -2.19
C PRO A 58 20.32 8.76 -1.90
N LEU A 59 20.13 9.83 -1.13
CA LEU A 59 18.80 10.36 -0.81
C LEU A 59 18.13 10.99 -2.04
N GLN A 60 18.89 11.61 -2.94
CA GLN A 60 18.34 12.16 -4.19
C GLN A 60 17.99 11.05 -5.17
N ILE A 61 18.83 10.01 -5.27
CA ILE A 61 18.54 8.83 -6.10
C ILE A 61 17.21 8.22 -5.65
N MET A 62 17.02 8.02 -4.33
CA MET A 62 15.79 7.46 -3.78
C MET A 62 14.55 8.32 -4.12
N ARG A 63 14.65 9.64 -4.01
CA ARG A 63 13.56 10.55 -4.39
C ARG A 63 13.22 10.52 -5.88
N VAL A 64 14.21 10.40 -6.75
CA VAL A 64 13.97 10.32 -8.21
C VAL A 64 13.29 9.00 -8.54
N LEU A 65 13.73 7.90 -7.94
CA LEU A 65 13.10 6.59 -8.12
C LEU A 65 11.66 6.57 -7.59
N GLU A 66 11.40 7.15 -6.42
CA GLU A 66 10.04 7.30 -5.88
C GLU A 66 9.15 8.13 -6.81
N ARG A 67 9.67 9.23 -7.38
CA ARG A 67 8.90 10.05 -8.34
C ARG A 67 8.61 9.34 -9.65
N ARG A 68 9.56 8.58 -10.19
CA ARG A 68 9.40 7.88 -11.47
C ARG A 68 8.61 6.58 -11.34
N PHE A 69 8.87 5.80 -10.30
CA PHE A 69 8.41 4.41 -10.20
C PHE A 69 7.52 4.14 -8.99
N GLY A 70 7.39 5.07 -8.04
CA GLY A 70 6.64 4.85 -6.80
C GLY A 70 5.14 4.59 -6.98
N ARG A 71 4.56 4.93 -8.15
CA ARG A 71 3.13 4.73 -8.53
C ARG A 71 2.16 4.81 -7.32
N PRO A 72 2.17 5.92 -6.55
CA PRO A 72 1.49 5.99 -5.26
C PRO A 72 -0.02 5.73 -5.37
N ASP A 73 -0.65 6.25 -6.43
CA ASP A 73 -2.07 6.05 -6.68
C ASP A 73 -2.42 4.56 -6.97
N ALA A 74 -1.51 3.80 -7.59
CA ALA A 74 -1.74 2.38 -7.85
C ALA A 74 -1.68 1.55 -6.57
N ILE A 75 -0.72 1.85 -5.69
CA ILE A 75 -0.56 1.20 -4.38
C ILE A 75 -1.81 1.44 -3.52
N ILE A 76 -2.27 2.69 -3.42
CA ILE A 76 -3.47 3.04 -2.65
C ILE A 76 -4.70 2.33 -3.22
N LYS A 77 -4.91 2.38 -4.55
CA LYS A 77 -6.03 1.69 -5.20
C LYS A 77 -5.99 0.18 -4.96
N GLN A 78 -4.81 -0.42 -4.90
CA GLN A 78 -4.66 -1.83 -4.58
C GLN A 78 -5.12 -2.14 -3.15
N GLU A 79 -4.71 -1.35 -2.16
CA GLU A 79 -5.16 -1.51 -0.77
C GLU A 79 -6.66 -1.28 -0.62
N LEU A 80 -7.21 -0.25 -1.27
CA LEU A 80 -8.66 -0.01 -1.29
C LEU A 80 -9.42 -1.18 -1.93
N ASN A 81 -8.91 -1.76 -3.01
CA ASN A 81 -9.52 -2.94 -3.62
C ASN A 81 -9.47 -4.17 -2.70
N LYS A 82 -8.43 -4.32 -1.86
CA LYS A 82 -8.39 -5.38 -0.84
C LYS A 82 -9.47 -5.19 0.22
N LEU A 83 -9.75 -3.94 0.61
CA LEU A 83 -10.85 -3.61 1.53
C LEU A 83 -12.21 -3.90 0.91
N ARG A 84 -12.45 -3.43 -0.31
CA ARG A 84 -13.71 -3.63 -1.04
C ARG A 84 -14.07 -5.10 -1.24
N ARG A 85 -13.05 -5.95 -1.45
CA ARG A 85 -13.23 -7.39 -1.66
C ARG A 85 -13.40 -8.20 -0.37
N MET A 86 -13.40 -7.56 0.80
CA MET A 86 -13.68 -8.27 2.05
C MET A 86 -15.11 -8.80 2.08
N THR A 87 -15.25 -10.05 2.49
CA THR A 87 -16.53 -10.67 2.77
C THR A 87 -17.17 -10.01 3.99
N PRO A 88 -18.48 -9.67 3.93
CA PRO A 88 -19.21 -9.19 5.10
C PRO A 88 -19.09 -10.13 6.30
N MET A 89 -19.11 -9.57 7.51
CA MET A 89 -19.07 -10.34 8.76
C MET A 89 -20.44 -10.96 9.03
N ASN A 90 -20.76 -12.06 8.36
CA ASN A 90 -22.03 -12.74 8.58
C ASN A 90 -21.96 -13.59 9.87
N GLY A 91 -22.71 -13.20 10.90
CA GLY A 91 -23.06 -14.05 12.04
C GLY A 91 -21.98 -14.34 13.09
N GLY A 92 -20.79 -13.73 13.03
CA GLY A 92 -19.75 -13.91 14.05
C GLY A 92 -18.59 -12.93 13.96
N MET A 93 -17.70 -12.94 14.97
CA MET A 93 -16.53 -12.06 15.08
C MET A 93 -15.22 -12.68 14.52
N GLY A 94 -15.28 -13.86 13.90
CA GLY A 94 -14.07 -14.63 13.55
C GLY A 94 -13.11 -13.95 12.56
N ASN A 95 -13.55 -12.93 11.83
CA ASN A 95 -12.75 -12.18 10.86
C ASN A 95 -12.45 -10.72 11.29
N ILE A 96 -12.77 -10.33 12.53
CA ILE A 96 -12.61 -8.94 13.00
C ILE A 96 -11.16 -8.45 12.95
N SER A 97 -10.21 -9.27 13.39
CA SER A 97 -8.78 -8.91 13.37
C SER A 97 -8.24 -8.75 11.93
N SER A 98 -8.73 -9.59 11.00
CA SER A 98 -8.35 -9.49 9.60
C SER A 98 -8.85 -8.19 8.97
N PHE A 99 -10.07 -7.79 9.33
CA PHE A 99 -10.67 -6.55 8.90
C PHE A 99 -9.90 -5.34 9.43
N ALA A 100 -9.67 -5.27 10.76
CA ALA A 100 -8.93 -4.19 11.40
C ALA A 100 -7.53 -4.03 10.77
N ASN A 101 -6.81 -5.14 10.55
CA ASN A 101 -5.51 -5.10 9.89
C ASN A 101 -5.57 -4.51 8.47
N LYS A 102 -6.61 -4.85 7.69
CA LYS A 102 -6.75 -4.32 6.33
C LYS A 102 -7.07 -2.83 6.32
N VAL A 103 -7.91 -2.35 7.25
CA VAL A 103 -8.22 -0.92 7.40
C VAL A 103 -6.96 -0.17 7.80
N ASN A 104 -6.23 -0.67 8.80
CA ASN A 104 -4.98 -0.08 9.28
C ASN A 104 -3.94 0.01 8.16
N ASN A 105 -3.76 -1.05 7.37
CA ASN A 105 -2.85 -1.06 6.24
C ASN A 105 -3.23 -0.01 5.19
N CYS A 106 -4.52 0.15 4.90
CA CYS A 106 -4.98 1.13 3.93
C CYS A 106 -4.78 2.57 4.42
N VAL A 107 -5.18 2.87 5.65
CA VAL A 107 -4.97 4.19 6.26
C VAL A 107 -3.48 4.51 6.36
N ALA A 108 -2.66 3.53 6.76
CA ALA A 108 -1.21 3.67 6.79
C ALA A 108 -0.63 3.95 5.40
N ALA A 109 -1.06 3.25 4.36
CA ALA A 109 -0.62 3.49 2.98
C ALA A 109 -1.00 4.89 2.50
N ILE A 110 -2.22 5.34 2.76
CA ILE A 110 -2.70 6.67 2.37
C ILE A 110 -1.91 7.78 3.08
N ARG A 111 -1.65 7.63 4.38
CA ARG A 111 -0.85 8.57 5.18
C ARG A 111 0.61 8.59 4.74
N THR A 112 1.22 7.41 4.56
CA THR A 112 2.63 7.29 4.17
C THR A 112 2.89 7.88 2.78
N LEU A 113 1.94 7.72 1.85
CA LEU A 113 2.03 8.27 0.50
C LEU A 113 1.51 9.72 0.39
N ASN A 114 1.05 10.31 1.50
CA ASN A 114 0.52 11.67 1.61
C ASN A 114 -0.59 11.99 0.58
N LYS A 115 -1.54 11.06 0.42
CA LYS A 115 -2.65 11.16 -0.55
C LYS A 115 -4.00 11.18 0.18
N LEU A 116 -4.15 12.12 1.10
CA LEU A 116 -5.30 12.19 2.03
C LEU A 116 -6.65 12.32 1.33
N SER A 117 -6.70 12.74 0.06
CA SER A 117 -7.93 12.78 -0.76
C SER A 117 -8.61 11.41 -0.91
N TYR A 118 -7.91 10.30 -0.66
CA TYR A 118 -8.49 8.95 -0.66
C TYR A 118 -9.19 8.58 0.65
N LEU A 119 -9.08 9.39 1.71
CA LEU A 119 -9.83 9.22 2.95
C LEU A 119 -11.27 9.76 2.79
N SER A 120 -12.02 9.21 1.84
CA SER A 120 -13.38 9.65 1.54
C SER A 120 -14.42 8.96 2.43
N ALA A 121 -15.52 9.66 2.71
CA ALA A 121 -16.66 9.11 3.44
C ALA A 121 -17.30 7.91 2.72
N GLU A 122 -17.40 7.97 1.39
CA GLU A 122 -17.92 6.87 0.55
C GLU A 122 -17.19 5.54 0.79
N MET A 123 -15.85 5.60 0.92
CA MET A 123 -15.05 4.41 1.22
C MET A 123 -15.36 3.86 2.61
N THR A 124 -15.56 4.74 3.59
CA THR A 124 -15.95 4.35 4.95
C THR A 124 -17.31 3.66 4.94
N ASP A 125 -18.29 4.19 4.23
CA ASP A 125 -19.63 3.62 4.15
C ASP A 125 -19.59 2.21 3.54
N GLU A 126 -18.86 2.02 2.43
CA GLU A 126 -18.64 0.70 1.80
C GLU A 126 -18.03 -0.33 2.78
N ILE A 127 -17.20 0.13 3.72
CA ILE A 127 -16.50 -0.69 4.71
C ILE A 127 -17.43 -1.00 5.89
N VAL A 128 -18.12 0.00 6.42
CA VAL A 128 -19.11 -0.14 7.50
C VAL A 128 -20.24 -1.04 7.07
N ASP A 129 -20.64 -1.04 5.80
CA ASP A 129 -21.69 -1.94 5.30
C ASP A 129 -21.37 -3.42 5.44
N LYS A 130 -20.07 -3.76 5.53
CA LYS A 130 -19.59 -5.14 5.74
C LYS A 130 -19.62 -5.57 7.20
N PHE A 131 -19.86 -4.66 8.14
CA PHE A 131 -20.03 -5.00 9.55
C PHE A 131 -21.30 -5.81 9.78
N ASN A 132 -21.28 -6.63 10.84
CA ASN A 132 -22.51 -7.14 11.43
C ASN A 132 -23.24 -6.02 12.18
N ASP A 133 -24.52 -6.22 12.48
CA ASP A 133 -25.36 -5.20 13.12
C ASP A 133 -24.81 -4.72 14.47
N ILE A 134 -24.16 -5.62 15.23
CA ILE A 134 -23.54 -5.28 16.53
C ILE A 134 -22.40 -4.27 16.33
N LEU A 135 -21.54 -4.48 15.34
CA LEU A 135 -20.44 -3.58 15.02
C LEU A 135 -20.93 -2.27 14.40
N LYS A 136 -21.97 -2.32 13.54
CA LYS A 136 -22.61 -1.09 13.03
C LYS A 136 -23.15 -0.23 14.17
N PHE A 137 -23.85 -0.85 15.12
CA PHE A 137 -24.36 -0.16 16.30
C PHE A 137 -23.23 0.48 17.12
N LYS A 138 -22.19 -0.29 17.47
CA LYS A 138 -21.03 0.21 18.22
C LYS A 138 -20.25 1.29 17.48
N TRP A 139 -20.18 1.19 16.15
CA TRP A 139 -19.54 2.20 15.31
C TRP A 139 -20.29 3.53 15.36
N CYS A 140 -21.63 3.51 15.31
CA CYS A 140 -22.45 4.70 15.50
C CYS A 140 -22.21 5.33 16.88
N GLU A 141 -22.25 4.54 17.97
CA GLU A 141 -21.96 5.04 19.31
C GLU A 141 -20.55 5.64 19.41
N TYR A 142 -19.56 4.99 18.80
CA TYR A 142 -18.19 5.49 18.77
C TYR A 142 -18.12 6.82 18.02
N LYS A 143 -18.67 6.92 16.80
CA LYS A 143 -18.70 8.16 16.02
C LYS A 143 -19.32 9.33 16.80
N ASP A 144 -20.47 9.10 17.41
CA ASP A 144 -21.18 10.14 18.17
C ASP A 144 -20.41 10.60 19.42
N SER A 145 -19.54 9.73 19.96
CA SER A 145 -18.67 10.06 21.10
C SER A 145 -17.40 10.84 20.73
N GLN A 146 -17.01 10.84 19.45
CA GLN A 146 -15.80 11.52 18.99
C GLN A 146 -16.10 12.98 18.61
N ASN A 147 -15.41 13.93 19.25
CA ASN A 147 -15.44 15.36 18.89
C ASN A 147 -14.29 15.70 17.93
N SER A 148 -14.14 14.95 16.84
CA SER A 148 -12.98 15.05 15.94
C SER A 148 -13.41 15.35 14.51
N ASP A 149 -12.71 16.26 13.85
CA ASP A 149 -12.83 16.52 12.39
C ASP A 149 -11.98 15.51 11.56
N GLU A 150 -11.47 14.45 12.19
CA GLU A 150 -10.70 13.43 11.49
C GLU A 150 -11.56 12.67 10.46
N PRO A 151 -10.98 12.27 9.30
CA PRO A 151 -11.69 11.47 8.33
C PRO A 151 -12.19 10.16 8.94
N GLU A 152 -13.42 9.77 8.64
CA GLU A 152 -14.03 8.60 9.29
C GLU A 152 -13.26 7.30 9.06
N LEU A 153 -12.58 7.15 7.92
CA LEU A 153 -11.76 5.97 7.64
C LEU A 153 -10.56 5.88 8.61
N VAL A 154 -10.04 7.03 9.05
CA VAL A 154 -9.02 7.10 10.10
C VAL A 154 -9.61 6.69 11.44
N MET A 155 -10.76 7.24 11.82
CA MET A 155 -11.45 6.88 13.06
C MET A 155 -11.75 5.37 13.11
N LEU A 156 -12.07 4.77 11.96
CA LEU A 156 -12.34 3.34 11.81
C LEU A 156 -11.06 2.47 11.98
N SER A 157 -9.88 3.04 11.74
CA SER A 157 -8.60 2.37 12.03
C SER A 157 -8.26 2.29 13.52
N THR A 158 -8.91 3.13 14.34
CA THR A 158 -8.72 3.19 15.80
C THR A 158 -9.90 2.65 16.61
N PHE A 159 -10.98 2.25 15.92
CA PHE A 159 -12.17 1.57 16.48
C PHE A 159 -11.89 0.08 16.73
#